data_AF-A0A6G3PY48-F1
#
_entry.id   AF-A0A6G3PY48-F1
#
_cell.length_a   1.000
_cell.length_b   1.000
_cell.length_c   1.000
_cell.angle_alpha   90.00
_cell.angle_beta   90.00
_cell.angle_gamma   90.00
#
_symmetry.space_group_name_H-M   'P 1'
#
loop_
_entity.id
_entity.type
_entity.pdbx_description
1 polymer ?
#
loop_
_entity_poly.entity_id
_entity_poly.type
_entity_poly.pdbx_seq_one_letter_code
_entity_poly.pdbx_strand_id
1 'polypeptide(L)'
;HGAGRPTVRVTLNCPLAVLYALQGRTEDAYGCLAEAERLAGKLGFAEAEVFLPVFRATVAALGGHSAAALELLDRADAAARRTGA
;
A
#
# COMPACT_ATOMS: atom_id res chain seq x y z
N HIS A 1 -11.52 -9.56 3.78
CA HIS A 1 -11.06 -10.31 4.97
C HIS A 1 -10.93 -9.35 6.16
N GLY A 2 -11.39 -9.68 7.38
CA GLY A 2 -11.29 -8.78 8.55
C GLY A 2 -12.53 -7.93 8.88
N ALA A 3 -13.75 -8.44 8.65
CA ALA A 3 -14.98 -7.72 8.97
C ALA A 3 -14.98 -7.23 10.43
N GLY A 4 -15.28 -5.93 10.63
CA GLY A 4 -15.37 -5.31 11.96
C GLY A 4 -14.05 -4.92 12.64
N ARG A 5 -12.88 -5.18 12.04
CA ARG A 5 -11.57 -4.83 12.63
C ARG A 5 -10.72 -3.97 11.66
N PRO A 6 -10.81 -2.63 11.75
CA PRO A 6 -10.14 -1.71 10.83
C PRO A 6 -8.62 -1.95 10.68
N THR A 7 -7.90 -2.18 11.79
CA THR A 7 -6.46 -2.44 11.77
C THR A 7 -6.11 -3.73 11.01
N VAL A 8 -6.91 -4.79 11.19
CA VAL A 8 -6.73 -6.05 10.47
C VAL A 8 -6.98 -5.86 8.97
N ARG A 9 -7.95 -5.02 8.58
CA ARG A 9 -8.21 -4.70 7.16
C ARG A 9 -7.06 -3.93 6.53
N VAL A 10 -6.45 -2.97 7.23
CA VAL A 10 -5.24 -2.27 6.75
C VAL A 10 -4.14 -3.27 6.45
N THR A 11 -3.85 -4.16 7.41
CA THR A 11 -2.79 -5.17 7.26
C THR A 11 -3.08 -6.18 6.15
N LEU A 12 -4.32 -6.63 5.99
CA LEU A 12 -4.67 -7.66 5.00
C LEU A 12 -4.85 -7.13 3.59
N ASN A 13 -5.27 -5.88 3.42
CA ASN A 13 -5.49 -5.31 2.09
C ASN A 13 -4.17 -5.11 1.32
N CYS A 14 -3.07 -4.79 2.01
CA CYS A 14 -1.76 -4.61 1.37
C CYS A 14 -1.23 -5.89 0.68
N PRO A 15 -1.11 -7.05 1.34
CA PRO A 15 -0.71 -8.30 0.68
C PRO A 15 -1.77 -8.78 -0.32
N LEU A 16 -3.07 -8.55 -0.06
CA LEU A 16 -4.12 -8.87 -1.02
C LEU A 16 -3.98 -8.09 -2.33
N ALA A 17 -3.56 -6.82 -2.26
CA ALA A 17 -3.28 -6.02 -3.44
C ALA A 17 -2.17 -6.64 -4.29
N VAL A 18 -1.10 -7.15 -3.66
CA VAL A 18 0.00 -7.82 -4.36
C VAL A 18 -0.50 -9.11 -5.04
N LEU A 19 -1.34 -9.90 -4.36
CA LEU A 19 -1.93 -11.10 -4.94
C LEU A 19 -2.80 -10.79 -6.16
N TYR A 20 -3.61 -9.72 -6.10
CA TYR A 20 -4.41 -9.28 -7.25
C TYR A 20 -3.53 -8.78 -8.40
N ALA A 21 -2.48 -8.01 -8.12
CA ALA A 21 -1.55 -7.56 -9.15
C ALA A 21 -0.82 -8.73 -9.86
N LEU A 22 -0.40 -9.75 -9.10
CA LEU A 22 0.18 -10.98 -9.66
C LEU A 22 -0.78 -11.74 -10.58
N GLN A 23 -2.09 -11.59 -10.37
CA GLN A 23 -3.14 -12.19 -11.21
C GLN A 23 -3.55 -11.29 -12.39
N GLY A 24 -2.86 -10.17 -12.62
CA GLY A 24 -3.25 -9.18 -13.63
C GLY A 24 -4.52 -8.38 -13.29
N ARG A 25 -4.99 -8.49 -12.04
CA ARG A 25 -6.19 -7.80 -11.53
C ARG A 25 -5.83 -6.44 -10.95
N THR A 26 -5.30 -5.56 -11.80
CA THR A 26 -4.72 -4.28 -11.38
C THR A 26 -5.72 -3.36 -10.68
N GLU A 27 -6.98 -3.31 -11.16
CA GLU A 27 -8.03 -2.50 -10.52
C GLU A 27 -8.35 -2.97 -9.09
N ASP A 28 -8.46 -4.29 -8.88
CA ASP A 28 -8.70 -4.86 -7.56
C ASP A 28 -7.51 -4.60 -6.62
N ALA A 29 -6.29 -4.63 -7.15
CA ALA A 29 -5.08 -4.30 -6.40
C ALA A 29 -5.12 -2.84 -5.90
N TYR A 30 -5.40 -1.89 -6.78
CA TYR A 30 -5.51 -0.49 -6.40
C TYR A 30 -6.70 -0.24 -5.46
N GLY A 31 -7.82 -0.94 -5.64
CA GLY A 31 -8.95 -0.89 -4.72
C GLY A 31 -8.59 -1.29 -3.29
N CYS A 32 -7.80 -2.36 -3.14
CA CYS A 32 -7.28 -2.78 -1.84
C CYS A 32 -6.39 -1.72 -1.19
N LEU A 33 -5.46 -1.15 -1.95
CA LEU A 33 -4.54 -0.11 -1.45
C LEU A 33 -5.28 1.17 -1.06
N ALA A 34 -6.27 1.60 -1.85
CA ALA A 34 -7.11 2.74 -1.54
C ALA A 34 -7.93 2.52 -0.26
N GLU A 35 -8.44 1.30 -0.05
CA GLU A 35 -9.12 0.96 1.20
C GLU A 35 -8.17 0.98 2.40
N ALA A 36 -6.97 0.41 2.26
CA ALA A 36 -5.96 0.40 3.31
C ALA A 36 -5.56 1.81 3.72
N GLU A 37 -5.31 2.70 2.75
CA GLU A 37 -5.00 4.12 2.98
C GLU A 37 -6.12 4.84 3.71
N ARG A 38 -7.37 4.69 3.24
CA ARG A 38 -8.53 5.31 3.89
C ARG A 38 -8.69 4.84 5.34
N LEU A 39 -8.45 3.56 5.62
CA LEU A 39 -8.54 3.02 6.97
C LEU A 39 -7.38 3.47 7.85
N ALA A 40 -6.15 3.52 7.34
CA ALA A 40 -4.99 4.03 8.06
C ALA A 40 -5.17 5.50 8.46
N GLY A 41 -5.67 6.34 7.54
CA GLY A 41 -5.99 7.74 7.84
C GLY A 41 -7.03 7.90 8.95
N LYS A 42 -8.06 7.04 8.98
CA LYS A 42 -9.06 7.03 10.07
C LYS A 42 -8.50 6.60 11.42
N LEU A 43 -7.44 5.79 11.42
CA LEU A 43 -6.81 5.28 12.63
C LEU A 43 -5.65 6.15 13.12
N GLY A 44 -5.25 7.17 12.36
CA GLY A 44 -4.06 7.96 12.65
C GLY A 44 -2.77 7.14 12.58
N PHE A 45 -2.73 6.10 11.74
CA PHE A 45 -1.63 5.17 11.68
C PHE A 45 -0.47 5.75 10.84
N ALA A 46 0.44 6.47 11.49
CA ALA A 46 1.51 7.23 10.84
C ALA A 46 2.48 6.34 10.04
N GLU A 47 2.73 5.12 10.52
CA GLU A 47 3.59 4.14 9.85
C GLU A 47 3.06 3.73 8.47
N ALA A 48 1.77 3.95 8.20
CA ALA A 48 1.18 3.73 6.89
C ALA A 48 1.75 4.63 5.79
N GLU A 49 2.27 5.81 6.14
CA GLU A 49 2.99 6.66 5.19
C GLU A 49 4.27 6.00 4.66
N VAL A 50 4.84 5.05 5.40
CA VAL A 50 6.07 4.33 5.02
C VAL A 50 5.72 3.07 4.22
N PHE A 51 4.84 2.21 4.72
CA PHE A 51 4.62 0.92 4.06
C PHE A 51 3.63 0.98 2.89
N LEU A 52 2.62 1.87 2.88
CA LEU A 52 1.66 1.92 1.77
C LEU A 52 2.31 2.27 0.42
N PRO A 53 3.24 3.24 0.34
CA PRO A 53 3.95 3.48 -0.92
C PRO A 53 4.80 2.30 -1.35
N VAL A 54 5.36 1.49 -0.44
CA VAL A 54 6.07 0.24 -0.80
C VAL A 54 5.14 -0.74 -1.50
N PHE A 55 3.92 -0.96 -0.97
CA PHE A 55 2.96 -1.85 -1.63
C PHE A 55 2.43 -1.28 -2.95
N ARG A 56 2.23 0.04 -3.04
CA ARG A 56 1.90 0.73 -4.30
C ARG A 56 3.01 0.56 -5.33
N ALA A 57 4.28 0.68 -4.92
CA ALA A 57 5.43 0.47 -5.80
C ALA A 57 5.46 -0.96 -6.33
N THR A 58 5.23 -1.95 -5.47
CA THR A 58 5.15 -3.37 -5.87
C THR A 58 4.05 -3.59 -6.91
N VAL A 59 2.84 -3.06 -6.71
CA VAL A 59 1.74 -3.16 -7.69
C VAL A 59 2.10 -2.47 -9.01
N ALA A 60 2.70 -1.27 -8.95
CA ALA A 60 3.15 -0.56 -10.15
C ALA A 60 4.23 -1.33 -10.92
N ALA A 61 5.20 -1.92 -10.22
CA ALA A 61 6.26 -2.74 -10.82
C ALA A 61 5.70 -4.00 -11.51
N LEU A 62 4.74 -4.69 -10.87
CA LEU A 62 4.06 -5.85 -11.45
C LEU A 62 3.24 -5.49 -12.70
N GLY A 63 2.77 -4.24 -12.80
CA GLY A 63 2.13 -3.69 -14.00
C GLY A 63 3.11 -3.18 -15.07
N GLY A 64 4.43 -3.30 -14.86
CA GLY A 64 5.46 -2.82 -15.80
C GLY A 64 5.81 -1.34 -15.65
N HIS A 65 5.29 -0.64 -14.64
CA HIS A 65 5.50 0.80 -14.42
C HIS A 65 6.70 1.08 -13.50
N SER A 66 7.90 0.65 -13.93
CA SER A 66 9.11 0.70 -13.09
C SER A 66 9.48 2.12 -12.62
N ALA A 67 9.34 3.13 -13.46
CA ALA A 67 9.62 4.52 -13.08
C ALA A 67 8.70 5.01 -11.95
N ALA A 68 7.40 4.75 -12.07
CA ALA A 68 6.42 5.09 -11.04
C ALA A 68 6.68 4.31 -9.73
N ALA A 69 7.13 3.06 -9.83
CA ALA A 69 7.49 2.27 -8.66
C ALA A 69 8.67 2.90 -7.89
N LEU A 70 9.71 3.36 -8.59
CA LEU A 70 10.86 4.03 -7.97
C LEU A 70 10.45 5.34 -7.28
N GLU A 71 9.63 6.17 -7.93
CA GLU A 71 9.12 7.40 -7.31
C GLU A 71 8.32 7.13 -6.02
N LEU A 72 7.59 6.01 -5.98
CA LEU A 72 6.84 5.59 -4.80
C LEU A 72 7.77 5.13 -3.67
N LEU A 73 8.88 4.45 -4.00
CA LEU A 73 9.89 4.06 -3.03
C LEU A 73 10.64 5.27 -2.47
N ASP A 74 10.95 6.27 -3.30
CA ASP A 74 11.55 7.54 -2.83
C ASP A 74 10.64 8.26 -1.83
N ARG A 75 9.31 8.20 -2.03
CA ARG A 75 8.34 8.75 -1.08
C ARG A 75 8.30 7.96 0.23
N ALA A 76 8.34 6.63 0.18
CA ALA A 76 8.43 5.80 1.39
C ALA A 76 9.70 6.10 2.18
N ASP A 77 10.84 6.19 1.50
CA ASP A 77 12.14 6.53 2.09
C ASP A 77 12.15 7.93 2.72
N ALA A 78 11.57 8.92 2.03
CA ALA A 78 11.37 10.25 2.59
C ALA A 78 10.45 10.24 3.82
N ALA A 79 9.42 9.38 3.86
CA ALA A 79 8.54 9.23 5.01
C ALA A 79 9.25 8.58 6.20
N ALA A 80 10.00 7.50 5.96
CA ALA A 80 10.80 6.82 6.99
C ALA A 80 11.78 7.78 7.68
N ARG A 81 12.48 8.61 6.88
CA ARG A 81 13.36 9.66 7.42
C ARG A 81 12.64 10.67 8.32
N ARG A 82 11.38 11.02 8.04
CA ARG A 82 10.61 11.96 8.88
C ARG A 82 10.15 11.33 10.19
N THR A 83 9.85 10.02 10.18
CA THR A 83 9.32 9.30 11.34
C THR A 83 10.39 8.61 12.18
N GLY A 84 11.64 8.57 11.72
CA GLY A 84 12.76 7.92 12.42
C GLY A 84 12.70 6.39 12.35
N ALA A 85 11.99 5.85 11.36
CA ALA A 85 11.87 4.42 11.08
C ALA A 85 13.01 3.90 10.21
#